data_AF-A0A6J6BHB4-F1
#
_entry.id   AF-A0A6J6BHB4-F1
#
_cell.length_a   1.000
_cell.length_b   1.000
_cell.length_c   1.000
_cell.angle_alpha   90.00
_cell.angle_beta   90.00
_cell.angle_gamma   90.00
#
_symmetry.space_group_name_H-M   'P 1'
#
loop_
_entity.id
_entity.type
_entity.pdbx_description
1 polymer ?
#
loop_
_entity_poly.entity_id
_entity_poly.type
_entity_poly.pdbx_seq_one_letter_code
_entity_poly.pdbx_strand_id
1 'polypeptide(L)'
;MNALVAAREVLVPIQCEYYALEGLGQLLRNVDKVKKNLNPELQVSTIVCVMYDSRTKLSKAVVDQVREHFGDKVCNTMVPRDVRLSEAPSHHQPINVYDPSSKGCIAYRSVAKEVSGGTSPRTR
;
A
#
# COMPACT_ATOMS: atom_id res chain seq x y z
N MET A 1 17.56 2.67 -5.51
CA MET A 1 18.32 3.32 -4.42
C MET A 1 18.16 4.83 -4.44
N ASN A 2 18.41 5.50 -5.57
CA ASN A 2 18.31 6.97 -5.69
C ASN A 2 16.96 7.55 -5.26
N ALA A 3 15.85 6.88 -5.58
CA ALA A 3 14.52 7.29 -5.14
C ALA A 3 14.41 7.38 -3.61
N LEU A 4 15.01 6.45 -2.86
CA LEU A 4 15.00 6.45 -1.39
C LEU A 4 15.90 7.53 -0.80
N VAL A 5 16.98 7.90 -1.49
CA VAL A 5 17.86 9.00 -1.06
C VAL A 5 17.18 10.35 -1.26
N ALA A 6 16.38 10.51 -2.31
CA ALA A 6 15.69 11.75 -2.62
C ALA A 6 14.33 11.93 -1.92
N ALA A 7 13.66 10.83 -1.56
CA ALA A 7 12.34 10.89 -0.93
C ALA A 7 12.41 11.22 0.56
N ARG A 8 11.42 11.95 1.08
CA ARG A 8 11.24 12.13 2.53
C ARG A 8 10.52 10.92 3.16
N GLU A 9 9.61 10.34 2.41
CA GLU A 9 8.70 9.30 2.90
C GLU A 9 8.50 8.21 1.85
N VAL A 10 8.22 6.99 2.31
CA VAL A 10 8.00 5.82 1.48
C VAL A 10 6.62 5.24 1.77
N LEU A 11 5.81 5.13 0.72
CA LEU A 11 4.60 4.31 0.68
C LEU A 11 4.94 2.91 0.16
N VAL A 12 4.52 1.88 0.89
CA VAL A 12 4.79 0.48 0.53
C VAL A 12 3.50 -0.24 0.16
N PRO A 13 3.28 -0.57 -1.13
CA PRO A 13 2.21 -1.49 -1.51
C PRO A 13 2.63 -2.94 -1.18
N ILE A 14 1.80 -3.65 -0.43
CA ILE A 14 2.01 -5.05 -0.07
C ILE A 14 0.92 -5.90 -0.70
N GLN A 15 1.32 -6.80 -1.60
CA GLN A 15 0.42 -7.78 -2.18
C GLN A 15 0.07 -8.86 -1.14
N CYS A 16 -1.22 -9.16 -0.92
CA CYS A 16 -1.64 -10.09 0.13
C CYS A 16 -1.47 -11.58 -0.22
N GLU A 17 -0.25 -11.99 -0.58
CA GLU A 17 0.11 -13.35 -0.99
C GLU A 17 1.30 -13.90 -0.16
N TYR A 18 1.67 -15.18 -0.37
CA TYR A 18 2.61 -15.91 0.48
C TYR A 18 3.97 -15.21 0.64
N TYR A 19 4.52 -14.63 -0.43
CA TYR A 19 5.83 -13.99 -0.42
C TYR A 19 5.86 -12.56 0.14
N ALA A 20 4.70 -12.02 0.52
CA ALA A 20 4.56 -10.62 0.94
C ALA A 20 5.41 -10.26 2.16
N LEU A 21 5.49 -11.18 3.12
CA LEU A 21 6.11 -10.92 4.41
C LEU A 21 7.63 -11.02 4.35
N GLU A 22 8.18 -11.93 3.55
CA GLU A 22 9.62 -12.07 3.35
C GLU A 22 10.21 -10.83 2.65
N GLY A 23 9.56 -10.39 1.56
CA GLY A 23 9.97 -9.21 0.81
C GLY A 23 9.89 -7.93 1.63
N LEU A 24 8.91 -7.81 2.53
CA LEU A 24 8.76 -6.66 3.42
C LEU A 24 9.93 -6.52 4.39
N GLY A 25 10.36 -7.61 5.01
CA GLY A 25 11.52 -7.59 5.90
C GLY A 25 12.80 -7.13 5.18
N GLN A 26 12.99 -7.55 3.93
CA GLN A 26 14.12 -7.11 3.12
C GLN A 26 14.04 -5.63 2.74
N LEU A 27 12.85 -5.15 2.39
CA LEU A 27 12.62 -3.74 2.09
C LEU A 27 12.98 -2.85 3.28
N LEU A 28 12.51 -3.20 4.48
CA LEU A 28 12.76 -2.42 5.70
C LEU A 28 14.25 -2.35 6.02
N ARG A 29 14.96 -3.48 5.93
CA ARG A 29 16.42 -3.49 6.10
C ARG A 29 17.12 -2.55 5.12
N ASN A 30 16.64 -2.48 3.88
CA ASN A 30 17.21 -1.59 2.88
C ASN A 30 16.88 -0.12 3.16
N VAL A 31 15.64 0.20 3.56
CA VAL A 31 15.25 1.54 3.98
C VAL A 31 16.08 2.00 5.19
N ASP A 32 16.28 1.14 6.19
CA ASP A 32 17.10 1.44 7.36
C ASP A 32 18.57 1.69 7.00
N LYS A 33 19.12 0.93 6.05
CA LYS A 33 20.48 1.16 5.54
C LYS A 33 20.60 2.51 4.84
N VAL A 34 19.66 2.86 3.96
CA VAL A 34 19.65 4.16 3.28
C VAL A 34 19.47 5.28 4.31
N LYS A 35 18.57 5.10 5.26
CA LYS A 35 18.31 6.08 6.32
C LYS A 35 19.57 6.40 7.12
N LYS A 36 20.30 5.37 7.56
CA LYS A 36 21.52 5.52 8.37
C LYS A 36 22.68 6.17 7.62
N ASN A 37 22.82 5.92 6.31
CA ASN A 37 24.03 6.29 5.57
C ASN A 37 23.86 7.48 4.64
N LEU A 38 22.64 7.74 4.14
CA LEU A 38 22.42 8.65 3.01
C LEU A 38 21.26 9.64 3.20
N ASN A 39 20.21 9.25 3.92
CA ASN A 39 19.01 10.09 4.08
C ASN A 39 18.36 9.92 5.47
N PRO A 40 18.85 10.62 6.50
CA PRO A 40 18.37 10.48 7.88
C PRO A 40 16.88 10.76 8.10
N GLU A 41 16.26 11.54 7.20
CA GLU A 41 14.83 11.90 7.28
C GLU A 41 13.91 10.83 6.68
N LEU A 42 14.46 9.86 5.95
CA LEU A 42 13.67 8.81 5.31
C LEU A 42 12.86 8.00 6.33
N GLN A 43 11.58 7.82 6.04
CA GLN A 43 10.69 6.98 6.84
C GLN A 43 9.67 6.24 5.98
N VAL A 44 9.28 5.05 6.43
CA VAL A 44 8.07 4.38 5.91
C VAL A 44 6.87 5.01 6.60
N SER A 45 6.07 5.76 5.85
CA SER A 45 4.92 6.50 6.40
C SER A 45 3.59 5.82 6.12
N THR A 46 3.49 5.00 5.07
CA THR A 46 2.24 4.34 4.72
C THR A 46 2.47 2.97 4.12
N ILE A 47 1.62 2.02 4.48
CA ILE A 47 1.55 0.68 3.91
C ILE A 47 0.15 0.45 3.37
N VAL A 48 0.05 0.01 2.11
CA VAL A 48 -1.23 -0.26 1.45
C VAL A 48 -1.30 -1.74 1.09
N CYS A 49 -2.27 -2.46 1.66
CA CYS A 49 -2.54 -3.84 1.28
C CYS A 49 -3.28 -3.88 -0.06
N VAL A 50 -2.65 -4.46 -1.09
CA VAL A 50 -3.15 -4.52 -2.47
C VAL A 50 -3.43 -5.95 -2.92
N MET A 51 -4.24 -6.06 -3.98
CA MET A 51 -4.68 -7.33 -4.56
C MET A 51 -5.34 -8.27 -3.54
N TYR A 52 -6.00 -7.70 -2.54
CA TYR A 52 -6.67 -8.45 -1.48
C TYR A 52 -7.78 -9.33 -2.04
N ASP A 53 -7.82 -10.60 -1.62
CA ASP A 53 -8.87 -11.55 -1.95
C ASP A 53 -9.53 -12.09 -0.66
N SER A 54 -10.72 -11.58 -0.35
CA SER A 54 -11.49 -11.92 0.85
C SER A 54 -11.89 -13.40 0.92
N ARG A 55 -11.80 -14.13 -0.19
CA ARG A 55 -12.13 -15.57 -0.25
C ARG A 55 -10.99 -16.44 0.27
N THR A 56 -9.79 -15.88 0.42
CA THR A 56 -8.60 -16.63 0.79
C THR A 56 -8.21 -16.36 2.23
N LYS A 57 -7.99 -17.43 3.01
CA LYS A 57 -7.48 -17.33 4.38
C LYS A 57 -6.08 -16.71 4.41
N LEU A 58 -5.28 -16.97 3.39
CA LEU A 58 -3.92 -16.43 3.25
C LEU A 58 -3.93 -14.89 3.17
N SER A 59 -4.77 -14.31 2.30
CA SER A 59 -4.86 -12.85 2.15
C SER A 59 -5.26 -12.19 3.47
N LYS A 60 -6.17 -12.81 4.24
CA LYS A 60 -6.51 -12.33 5.58
C LYS A 60 -5.33 -12.41 6.55
N ALA A 61 -4.66 -13.56 6.63
CA ALA A 61 -3.52 -13.76 7.53
C ALA A 61 -2.36 -12.80 7.26
N VAL A 62 -2.09 -12.47 5.99
CA VAL A 62 -1.07 -11.48 5.62
C VAL A 62 -1.45 -10.09 6.11
N VAL A 63 -2.70 -9.67 5.89
CA VAL A 63 -3.18 -8.36 6.37
C VAL A 63 -3.11 -8.26 7.89
N ASP A 64 -3.54 -9.31 8.59
CA ASP A 64 -3.55 -9.34 10.06
C ASP A 64 -2.13 -9.19 10.60
N GLN A 65 -1.14 -9.92 10.05
CA GLN A 65 0.27 -9.80 10.45
C GLN A 65 0.88 -8.44 10.12
N VAL A 66 0.57 -7.87 8.95
CA VAL A 66 1.05 -6.53 8.58
C VAL A 66 0.47 -5.50 9.54
N ARG A 67 -0.81 -5.60 9.93
CA ARG A 67 -1.42 -4.68 10.90
C ARG A 67 -0.84 -4.85 12.30
N GLU A 68 -0.62 -6.09 12.74
CA GLU A 68 0.01 -6.38 14.04
C GLU A 68 1.41 -5.74 14.14
N HIS A 69 2.19 -5.79 13.05
CA HIS A 69 3.57 -5.31 13.06
C HIS A 69 3.71 -3.80 12.80
N PHE A 70 2.89 -3.22 11.92
CA PHE A 70 3.06 -1.83 11.47
C PHE A 70 1.98 -0.86 11.97
N GLY A 71 0.92 -1.37 12.59
CA GLY A 71 -0.09 -0.57 13.27
C GLY A 71 -0.70 0.53 12.39
N ASP A 72 -0.56 1.76 12.87
CA ASP A 72 -1.12 2.99 12.30
C ASP A 72 -0.56 3.36 10.91
N LYS A 73 0.58 2.79 10.52
CA LYS A 73 1.14 2.97 9.17
C LYS A 73 0.33 2.24 8.10
N VAL A 74 -0.48 1.25 8.46
CA VAL A 74 -1.25 0.46 7.49
C VAL A 74 -2.58 1.15 7.20
N CYS A 75 -2.88 1.39 5.93
CA CYS A 75 -4.19 1.91 5.54
C CYS A 75 -5.33 0.98 6.00
N ASN A 76 -6.43 1.60 6.38
CA ASN A 76 -7.67 0.91 6.69
C ASN A 76 -8.27 0.32 5.42
N THR A 77 -8.23 1.08 4.31
CA THR A 77 -8.65 0.62 2.99
C THR A 77 -7.66 -0.39 2.43
N MET A 78 -8.19 -1.51 1.94
CA MET A 78 -7.46 -2.48 1.13
C MET A 78 -7.88 -2.33 -0.33
N VAL A 79 -6.92 -2.47 -1.25
CA VAL A 79 -7.22 -2.50 -2.69
C VAL A 79 -7.52 -3.95 -3.09
N PRO A 80 -8.75 -4.27 -3.53
CA PRO A 80 -9.11 -5.63 -3.89
C PRO A 80 -8.44 -6.04 -5.21
N ARG A 81 -8.38 -7.35 -5.46
CA ARG A 81 -8.14 -7.86 -6.81
C ARG A 81 -9.33 -7.47 -7.69
N ASP A 82 -9.09 -6.70 -8.75
CA ASP A 82 -10.10 -6.14 -9.62
C ASP A 82 -9.65 -6.25 -11.08
N VAL A 83 -10.49 -6.85 -11.94
CA VAL A 83 -10.15 -7.11 -13.35
C VAL A 83 -10.02 -5.81 -14.13
N ARG A 84 -10.88 -4.81 -13.85
CA ARG A 84 -10.84 -3.52 -14.54
C ARG A 84 -9.55 -2.76 -14.25
N LEU A 85 -9.09 -2.82 -13.00
CA LEU A 85 -7.79 -2.27 -12.60
C LEU A 85 -6.62 -2.95 -13.33
N SER A 86 -6.70 -4.26 -13.58
CA SER A 86 -5.70 -5.00 -14.36
C SER A 86 -5.75 -4.72 -15.87
N GLU A 87 -6.93 -4.39 -16.42
CA GLU A 87 -7.12 -4.04 -17.83
C GLU A 87 -6.69 -2.60 -18.15
N ALA A 88 -6.91 -1.65 -17.24
CA ALA A 88 -6.67 -0.22 -17.50
C ALA A 88 -5.29 0.11 -18.11
N PRO A 89 -4.16 -0.52 -17.68
CA PRO A 89 -2.85 -0.32 -18.31
C PRO A 89 -2.78 -0.68 -19.80
N SER A 90 -3.47 -1.74 -20.27
CA SER A 90 -3.46 -2.11 -21.70
C SER A 90 -4.20 -1.08 -22.56
N HIS A 91 -5.11 -0.32 -21.95
CA HIS A 91 -5.81 0.81 -22.56
C HIS A 91 -5.08 2.14 -22.38
N HIS A 92 -3.89 2.15 -21.76
CA HIS A 92 -3.08 3.36 -21.51
C HIS A 92 -3.85 4.42 -20.71
N GLN A 93 -4.81 4.00 -19.89
CA GLN A 93 -5.64 4.87 -19.09
C GLN A 93 -5.46 4.54 -17.61
N PRO A 94 -5.40 5.56 -16.73
CA PRO A 94 -5.49 5.30 -15.30
C PRO A 94 -6.89 4.82 -14.94
N ILE A 95 -7.02 4.06 -13.85
CA ILE A 95 -8.29 3.40 -13.49
C ILE A 95 -9.45 4.38 -13.26
N ASN A 96 -9.16 5.61 -12.84
CA ASN A 96 -10.16 6.66 -12.65
C ASN A 96 -10.73 7.22 -13.95
N VAL A 97 -10.10 6.95 -15.09
CA VAL A 97 -10.57 7.29 -16.45
C VAL A 97 -11.17 6.06 -17.11
N TYR A 98 -10.48 4.91 -17.05
CA TYR A 98 -10.91 3.66 -17.69
C TYR A 98 -12.25 3.13 -17.13
N ASP A 99 -12.35 3.03 -15.80
CA ASP A 99 -13.59 2.66 -15.13
C ASP A 99 -13.68 3.33 -13.75
N PRO A 100 -14.26 4.55 -13.69
CA PRO A 100 -14.40 5.30 -12.45
C PRO A 100 -15.28 4.60 -11.39
N SER A 101 -16.12 3.66 -11.80
CA SER A 101 -17.09 2.93 -10.96
C SER A 101 -16.56 1.58 -10.44
N SER A 102 -15.44 1.11 -10.99
CA SER A 102 -14.78 -0.13 -10.57
C SER A 102 -14.44 -0.14 -9.09
N LYS A 103 -14.41 -1.34 -8.49
CA LYS A 103 -14.03 -1.52 -7.09
C LYS A 103 -12.58 -1.06 -6.86
N GLY A 104 -11.70 -1.32 -7.83
CA GLY A 104 -10.31 -0.84 -7.82
C GLY A 104 -10.21 0.69 -7.78
N CYS A 105 -10.95 1.41 -8.63
CA CYS A 105 -10.97 2.88 -8.62
C CYS A 105 -11.44 3.43 -7.27
N ILE A 106 -12.57 2.92 -6.77
CA ILE A 106 -13.16 3.37 -5.51
C ILE A 106 -12.18 3.14 -4.35
N ALA A 107 -11.52 1.98 -4.30
CA ALA A 107 -10.53 1.67 -3.27
C ALA A 107 -9.32 2.62 -3.34
N TYR A 108 -8.76 2.87 -4.53
CA TYR A 108 -7.64 3.81 -4.65
C TYR A 108 -8.01 5.25 -4.31
N ARG A 109 -9.26 5.68 -4.57
CA ARG A 109 -9.74 6.99 -4.10
C ARG A 109 -9.78 7.06 -2.58
N SER A 110 -10.18 6.00 -1.89
CA SER A 110 -10.17 5.94 -0.43
C SER A 110 -8.75 5.91 0.13
N VAL A 111 -7.84 5.12 -0.46
CA VAL A 111 -6.40 5.13 -0.10
C VAL A 111 -5.80 6.52 -0.29
N ALA A 112 -6.09 7.20 -1.41
CA ALA A 112 -5.59 8.55 -1.66
C ALA A 112 -6.05 9.55 -0.58
N LYS A 113 -7.30 9.43 -0.10
CA LYS A 113 -7.80 10.24 1.02
C LYS A 113 -7.01 9.98 2.31
N GLU A 114 -6.80 8.70 2.67
CA GLU A 114 -6.01 8.32 3.84
C GLU A 114 -4.57 8.86 3.76
N VAL A 115 -3.90 8.71 2.61
CA VAL A 115 -2.53 9.20 2.38
C VAL A 115 -2.44 10.73 2.45
N SER A 116 -3.44 11.44 1.92
CA SER A 116 -3.46 12.92 1.94
C SER A 116 -3.78 13.54 3.31
N GLY A 117 -4.13 12.73 4.32
CA GLY A 117 -4.41 13.20 5.68
C GLY A 117 -5.87 13.60 5.97
N GLY A 118 -6.87 13.13 5.19
CA GLY A 118 -8.30 13.35 5.49
C GLY A 118 -9.11 12.05 5.49
N THR A 119 -10.01 11.73 6.44
CA THR A 119 -10.62 12.43 7.57
C THR A 119 -10.11 11.80 8.87
N SER A 120 -9.72 12.60 9.87
CA SER A 120 -9.55 12.13 11.25
C SER A 120 -10.80 11.33 11.67
N PRO A 121 -10.68 10.23 12.43
CA PRO A 121 -11.85 9.44 12.83
C PRO A 121 -12.83 10.38 13.54
N ARG A 122 -14.08 10.46 13.06
CA ARG A 122 -15.14 11.00 13.90
C ARG A 122 -15.29 10.03 15.07
N THR A 123 -14.64 10.37 16.17
CA THR A 123 -14.92 9.83 17.50
C THR A 123 -16.42 9.90 17.70
N ARG A 124 -17.06 8.74 17.84
CA ARG A 124 -18.40 8.62 18.41
C ARG A 124 -18.25 8.35 19.89
#